data_AF-A0A094B9M0-F1
#
_entry.id   AF-A0A094B9M0-F1
#
_cell.length_a   1.000
_cell.length_b   1.000
_cell.length_c   1.000
_cell.angle_alpha   90.00
_cell.angle_beta   90.00
_cell.angle_gamma   90.00
#
_symmetry.space_group_name_H-M   'P 1'
#
loop_
_entity.id
_entity.type
_entity.pdbx_description
1 polymer ?
#
loop_
_entity_poly.entity_id
_entity_poly.type
_entity_poly.pdbx_seq_one_letter_code
_entity_poly.pdbx_strand_id
1 'polypeptide(L)'
;MRAATRLFQACRITFFTRDGCKLCTDAKQTLSDVWDVRPFVYREINVMKPDQTVWRNLYEFDTPVIHVADASSPEEDPELSGKAKKLMHRFTTEEVQKKMNDAEALT
;
A
#
# COMPACT_ATOMS: atom_id res chain seq x y z
N MET A 1 19.40 19.55 1.56
CA MET A 1 18.25 19.15 0.71
C MET A 1 17.41 18.03 1.37
N ARG A 2 16.93 18.20 2.61
CA ARG A 2 16.10 17.18 3.31
C ARG A 2 14.63 17.60 3.48
N ALA A 3 14.32 18.89 3.34
CA ALA A 3 12.96 19.41 3.49
C ALA A 3 12.10 19.18 2.24
N ALA A 4 12.66 19.33 1.03
CA ALA A 4 11.93 19.15 -0.22
C ALA A 4 11.45 17.71 -0.44
N THR A 5 12.27 16.70 -0.11
CA THR A 5 11.91 15.28 -0.31
C THR A 5 10.71 14.83 0.55
N ARG A 6 10.52 15.43 1.73
CA ARG A 6 9.37 15.15 2.61
C ARG A 6 8.06 15.72 2.08
N LEU A 7 8.10 16.82 1.34
CA LEU A 7 6.91 17.41 0.70
C LEU A 7 6.42 16.56 -0.49
N PHE A 8 7.31 15.82 -1.15
CA PHE A 8 6.97 15.00 -2.33
C PHE A 8 6.53 13.56 -2.01
N GLN A 9 6.73 13.06 -0.79
CA GLN A 9 6.36 11.69 -0.39
C GLN A 9 5.57 11.70 0.92
N ALA A 10 4.44 12.41 0.92
CA ALA A 10 3.59 12.52 2.11
C ALA A 10 2.89 11.19 2.47
N CYS A 11 2.77 10.26 1.53
CA CYS A 11 2.16 8.94 1.76
C CYS A 11 3.18 7.78 1.73
N ARG A 12 2.87 6.73 2.48
CA ARG A 12 3.42 5.38 2.36
C ARG A 12 2.33 4.44 1.84
N ILE A 13 2.65 3.66 0.81
CA ILE A 13 1.81 2.56 0.35
C ILE A 13 2.51 1.24 0.64
N THR A 14 1.84 0.37 1.40
CA THR A 14 2.25 -1.02 1.61
C THR A 14 1.44 -1.93 0.73
N PHE A 15 2.11 -2.65 -0.16
CA PHE A 15 1.51 -3.61 -1.08
C PHE A 15 1.65 -5.03 -0.54
N PHE A 16 0.54 -5.67 -0.22
CA PHE A 16 0.45 -7.07 0.16
C PHE A 16 0.17 -7.92 -1.08
N THR A 17 1.10 -8.81 -1.38
CA THR A 17 1.16 -9.58 -2.63
C THR A 17 1.46 -11.05 -2.37
N ARG A 18 1.40 -11.88 -3.41
CA ARG A 18 1.87 -13.26 -3.42
C ARG A 18 2.40 -13.65 -4.79
N ASP A 19 3.26 -14.66 -4.83
CA ASP A 19 3.83 -15.18 -6.08
C ASP A 19 2.75 -15.82 -6.98
N GLY A 20 2.89 -15.71 -8.29
CA GLY A 20 1.95 -16.27 -9.27
C GLY A 20 0.58 -15.58 -9.34
N CYS A 21 0.40 -14.44 -8.69
CA CYS A 21 -0.86 -13.69 -8.66
C CYS A 21 -0.97 -12.69 -9.82
N LYS A 22 -1.80 -12.99 -10.83
CA LYS A 22 -2.02 -12.08 -11.97
C LYS A 22 -2.54 -10.70 -11.52
N LEU A 23 -3.51 -10.67 -10.61
CA LEU A 23 -4.05 -9.41 -10.09
C LEU A 23 -2.98 -8.56 -9.40
N CYS A 24 -1.99 -9.20 -8.77
CA CYS A 24 -0.89 -8.52 -8.12
C CYS A 24 0.08 -7.88 -9.13
N THR A 25 0.29 -8.52 -10.30
CA THR A 25 1.00 -7.89 -11.42
C THR A 25 0.25 -6.65 -11.92
N ASP A 26 -1.07 -6.78 -12.15
CA ASP A 26 -1.90 -5.66 -12.61
C ASP A 26 -1.87 -4.51 -11.57
N ALA A 27 -2.00 -4.82 -10.27
CA ALA A 27 -1.91 -3.87 -9.17
C ALA A 27 -0.55 -3.16 -9.09
N LYS A 28 0.56 -3.88 -9.29
CA LYS A 28 1.91 -3.30 -9.28
C LYS A 28 2.11 -2.30 -10.41
N GLN A 29 1.51 -2.56 -11.58
CA GLN A 29 1.49 -1.59 -12.68
C GLN A 29 0.70 -0.33 -12.29
N THR A 30 -0.52 -0.49 -11.76
CA THR A 30 -1.32 0.64 -11.28
C THR A 30 -0.55 1.50 -10.26
N LEU A 31 0.15 0.87 -9.31
CA LEU A 31 0.98 1.58 -8.33
C LEU A 31 2.17 2.30 -8.97
N SER A 32 2.80 1.71 -9.99
CA SER A 32 3.86 2.35 -10.77
C SER A 32 3.35 3.60 -11.48
N ASP A 33 2.19 3.50 -12.15
CA ASP A 33 1.59 4.63 -12.88
C ASP A 33 1.22 5.78 -11.94
N VAL A 34 0.75 5.47 -10.72
CA VAL A 34 0.52 6.48 -9.68
C VAL A 34 1.83 7.10 -9.22
N TRP A 35 2.88 6.29 -9.02
CA TRP A 35 4.16 6.76 -8.51
C TRP A 35 4.84 7.75 -9.47
N ASP A 36 4.70 7.55 -10.79
CA ASP A 36 5.22 8.45 -11.82
C ASP A 36 4.60 9.86 -11.75
N VAL A 37 3.34 9.96 -11.31
CA VAL A 37 2.62 11.24 -11.17
C VAL A 37 2.78 11.84 -9.77
N ARG A 38 2.73 10.98 -8.75
CA ARG A 38 2.74 11.35 -7.33
C ARG A 38 3.57 10.34 -6.54
N PRO A 39 4.88 10.59 -6.37
CA PRO A 39 5.74 9.68 -5.65
C PRO A 39 5.29 9.43 -4.22
N PHE A 40 5.49 8.21 -3.74
CA PHE A 40 5.19 7.80 -2.36
C PHE A 40 6.26 6.82 -1.86
N VAL A 41 6.30 6.60 -0.56
CA VAL A 41 7.15 5.56 0.03
C VAL A 41 6.53 4.20 -0.25
N TYR A 42 7.24 3.35 -0.99
CA TYR A 42 6.76 2.01 -1.33
C TYR A 42 7.29 0.95 -0.37
N ARG A 43 6.40 0.08 0.10
CA ARG A 43 6.69 -1.15 0.84
C ARG A 43 5.98 -2.31 0.18
N GLU A 44 6.60 -3.48 0.16
CA GLU A 44 6.02 -4.69 -0.43
C GLU A 44 6.20 -5.86 0.52
N ILE A 45 5.10 -6.56 0.81
CA ILE A 45 5.06 -7.73 1.67
C ILE A 45 4.47 -8.88 0.85
N ASN A 46 5.30 -9.89 0.56
CA ASN A 46 4.80 -11.15 0.05
C ASN A 46 4.26 -11.98 1.21
N VAL A 47 2.93 -12.10 1.30
CA VAL A 47 2.23 -12.74 2.43
C VAL A 47 2.48 -14.24 2.50
N MET A 48 3.01 -14.86 1.44
CA MET A 48 3.32 -16.29 1.42
C MET A 48 4.70 -16.63 1.98
N LYS A 49 5.53 -15.63 2.30
CA LYS A 49 6.85 -15.89 2.92
C LYS A 49 6.69 -16.51 4.31
N PRO A 50 7.60 -17.41 4.75
CA PRO A 50 7.47 -18.13 6.02
C PRO A 50 7.36 -17.22 7.26
N ASP A 51 8.06 -16.08 7.25
CA ASP A 51 8.07 -15.06 8.31
C ASP A 51 6.84 -14.16 8.32
N GLN A 52 5.95 -14.29 7.34
CA GLN A 52 4.77 -13.44 7.16
C GLN A 52 3.45 -14.14 7.54
N THR A 53 3.50 -15.13 8.44
CA THR A 53 2.34 -15.97 8.80
C THR A 53 1.12 -15.16 9.27
N VAL A 54 1.33 -14.06 10.01
CA VAL A 54 0.22 -13.20 10.46
C VAL A 54 -0.45 -12.51 9.26
N TRP A 55 0.32 -11.98 8.32
CA TRP A 55 -0.21 -11.37 7.10
C TRP A 55 -0.82 -12.39 6.14
N ARG A 56 -0.28 -13.61 6.09
CA ARG A 56 -0.87 -14.72 5.34
C ARG A 56 -2.30 -14.97 5.81
N ASN A 57 -2.49 -15.15 7.11
CA ASN A 57 -3.81 -15.41 7.70
C ASN A 57 -4.82 -14.29 7.43
N LEU A 58 -4.34 -13.05 7.26
CA LEU A 58 -5.18 -11.90 6.95
C LEU A 58 -5.53 -11.78 5.47
N TYR A 59 -4.57 -12.03 4.57
CA TYR A 59 -4.67 -11.57 3.18
C TYR A 59 -4.38 -12.62 2.11
N GLU A 60 -4.09 -13.88 2.44
CA GLU A 60 -3.76 -14.91 1.44
C GLU A 60 -4.81 -15.03 0.32
N PHE A 61 -6.09 -14.84 0.66
CA PHE A 61 -7.22 -14.91 -0.28
C PHE A 61 -7.63 -13.56 -0.87
N ASP A 62 -7.23 -12.45 -0.26
CA ASP A 62 -7.62 -11.09 -0.66
C ASP A 62 -6.55 -10.37 -1.49
N THR A 63 -5.33 -10.93 -1.58
CA THR A 63 -4.26 -10.35 -2.42
C THR A 63 -4.71 -10.13 -3.87
N PRO A 64 -4.42 -8.96 -4.49
CA PRO A 64 -3.65 -7.84 -3.96
C PRO A 64 -4.41 -6.97 -2.95
N VAL A 65 -3.73 -6.52 -1.89
CA VAL A 65 -4.23 -5.51 -0.94
C VAL A 65 -3.20 -4.39 -0.83
N ILE A 66 -3.65 -3.13 -0.73
CA ILE A 66 -2.78 -2.02 -0.36
C ILE A 66 -3.26 -1.35 0.92
N HIS A 67 -2.33 -0.97 1.80
CA HIS A 67 -2.58 0.01 2.85
C HIS A 67 -1.98 1.35 2.42
N VAL A 68 -2.69 2.44 2.69
CA VAL A 68 -2.23 3.82 2.44
C VAL A 68 -2.22 4.57 3.76
N ALA A 69 -1.06 5.08 4.15
CA ALA A 69 -0.85 5.81 5.39
C ALA A 69 -0.02 7.07 5.14
N ASP A 70 -0.03 8.01 6.09
CA ASP A 70 0.95 9.09 6.11
C ASP A 70 2.36 8.48 6.20
N ALA A 71 3.34 9.04 5.49
CA ALA A 71 4.70 8.50 5.44
C ALA A 71 5.42 8.51 6.80
N SER A 72 4.97 9.33 7.74
CA SER A 72 5.46 9.38 9.13
C SER A 72 4.69 8.46 10.09
N SER A 73 3.64 7.78 9.61
CA SER A 73 2.92 6.79 10.41
C SER A 73 3.84 5.64 10.81
N PRO A 74 3.61 4.99 11.97
CA PRO A 74 4.30 3.77 12.35
C PRO A 74 4.25 2.70 11.24
N GLU A 75 5.16 1.73 11.34
CA GLU A 75 5.14 0.54 10.50
C GLU A 75 3.83 -0.24 10.69
N GLU A 76 3.52 -1.12 9.74
CA GLU A 76 2.27 -1.89 9.74
C GLU A 76 2.11 -2.73 11.02
N ASP A 77 0.93 -2.65 11.61
CA ASP A 77 0.49 -3.52 12.70
C ASP A 77 -0.68 -4.40 12.18
N PRO A 78 -0.50 -5.74 12.11
CA PRO A 78 -1.55 -6.64 11.69
C PRO A 78 -2.86 -6.49 12.48
N GLU A 79 -2.81 -6.16 13.77
CA GLU A 79 -3.99 -6.00 14.62
C GLU A 79 -4.83 -4.78 14.23
N LEU A 80 -4.20 -3.77 13.62
CA LEU A 80 -4.84 -2.54 13.17
C LEU A 80 -5.31 -2.61 11.70
N SER A 81 -5.09 -3.73 11.02
CA SER A 81 -5.45 -3.93 9.60
C SER A 81 -6.94 -3.73 9.29
N GLY A 82 -7.82 -3.93 10.28
CA GLY A 82 -9.26 -3.66 10.13
C GLY A 82 -9.61 -2.16 10.04
N LYS A 83 -8.72 -1.28 10.53
CA LYS A 83 -8.87 0.18 10.51
C LYS A 83 -8.02 0.86 9.43
N ALA A 84 -7.17 0.10 8.73
CA ALA A 84 -6.31 0.63 7.69
C ALA A 84 -7.12 1.20 6.52
N LYS A 85 -6.67 2.33 5.98
CA LYS A 85 -7.16 2.88 4.71
C LYS A 85 -6.64 1.97 3.59
N LYS A 86 -7.50 1.05 3.12
CA LYS A 86 -7.08 -0.01 2.19
C LYS A 86 -7.96 -0.15 0.96
N LEU A 87 -7.36 -0.70 -0.10
CA LEU A 87 -8.03 -1.22 -1.31
C LEU A 87 -7.61 -2.67 -1.50
N MET A 88 -8.46 -3.49 -2.13
CA MET A 88 -8.21 -4.91 -2.34
C MET A 88 -8.75 -5.40 -3.69
N HIS A 89 -8.28 -6.55 -4.15
CA HIS A 89 -8.62 -7.20 -5.42
C HIS A 89 -8.25 -6.42 -6.68
N ARG A 90 -9.01 -5.39 -7.02
CA ARG A 90 -8.82 -4.56 -8.21
C ARG A 90 -9.02 -3.12 -7.79
N PHE A 91 -8.11 -2.26 -8.20
CA PHE A 91 -8.18 -0.84 -7.97
C PHE A 91 -7.56 -0.05 -9.12
N THR A 92 -8.06 1.15 -9.36
CA THR A 92 -7.56 2.08 -10.38
C THR A 92 -6.59 3.10 -9.81
N THR A 93 -5.89 3.84 -10.67
CA THR A 93 -4.98 4.91 -10.25
C THR A 93 -5.73 6.03 -9.52
N GLU A 94 -6.99 6.31 -9.91
CA GLU A 94 -7.84 7.32 -9.26
C GLU A 94 -8.26 6.87 -7.85
N GLU A 95 -8.59 5.60 -7.66
CA GLU A 95 -8.94 5.06 -6.34
C GLU A 95 -7.75 5.12 -5.38
N VAL A 96 -6.55 4.79 -5.88
CA VAL A 96 -5.31 4.91 -5.10
C VAL A 96 -5.07 6.37 -4.71
N GLN A 97 -5.13 7.30 -5.67
CA GLN A 97 -4.93 8.73 -5.39
C GLN A 97 -5.97 9.29 -4.43
N LYS A 98 -7.24 8.87 -4.56
CA LYS A 98 -8.29 9.24 -3.61
C LYS A 98 -7.96 8.72 -2.21
N LYS A 99 -7.45 7.50 -2.08
CA LYS A 99 -7.04 6.93 -0.79
C LYS A 99 -5.83 7.66 -0.20
N MET A 100 -4.90 8.14 -1.04
CA MET A 100 -3.79 9.01 -0.61
C MET A 100 -4.29 10.35 -0.07
N ASN A 101 -5.27 10.97 -0.74
CA ASN A 101 -5.90 12.18 -0.22
C ASN A 101 -6.61 11.93 1.12
N ASP A 102 -7.35 10.81 1.23
CA ASP A 102 -7.97 10.41 2.50
C ASP A 102 -6.91 10.26 3.60
N ALA A 103 -5.72 9.70 3.28
CA ALA A 103 -4.61 9.50 4.21
C ALA A 103 -4.05 10.82 4.77
N GLU A 104 -3.87 11.82 3.92
CA GLU A 104 -3.31 13.13 4.25
C GLU A 104 -4.32 14.10 4.88
N ALA A 105 -5.63 13.95 4.65
CA ALA A 105 -6.64 14.86 5.18
C ALA A 105 -6.89 14.75 6.70
N LEU A 106 -6.17 13.86 7.40
CA LEU A 106 -6.34 13.55 8.82
C LEU A 106 -5.13 13.95 9.68
N THR A 107 -4.17 14.68 9.10
CA THR A 107 -3.05 15.35 9.79
C THR A 107 -3.31 16.84 9.97
#